data_AF-F1A2G8-F1
#
_entry.id   AF-F1A2G8-F1
#
_cell.length_a   1.000
_cell.length_b   1.000
_cell.length_c   1.000
_cell.angle_alpha   90.00
_cell.angle_beta   90.00
_cell.angle_gamma   90.00
#
_symmetry.space_group_name_H-M   'P 1'
#
loop_
_entity.id
_entity.type
_entity.pdbx_description
1 polymer ?
#
loop_
_entity_poly.entity_id
_entity_poly.type
_entity_poly.pdbx_seq_one_letter_code
_entity_poly.pdbx_strand_id
1 'polypeptide(L)'
;MFVKYSLVLIICTLLLSAFSGMATGSYGNDPSVIHDPIVKIYGHWDFEGSLYVYNKTDGYVQLPDEFRNNVQSFQSGIDVCFIKWYPREQYQIKAGDYHKNYAALTNFGQRMDGLYAGSCSDAICPVSN
;
A
#
# COMPACT_ATOMS: atom_id res chain seq x y z
N MET A 1 -15.11 -22.88 -48.89
CA MET A 1 -13.92 -23.10 -48.04
C MET A 1 -13.94 -22.09 -46.88
N PHE A 2 -14.81 -22.28 -45.88
CA PHE A 2 -14.99 -21.33 -44.76
C PHE A 2 -14.96 -22.02 -43.38
N VAL A 3 -14.41 -23.23 -43.30
CA VAL A 3 -14.47 -24.07 -42.08
C VAL A 3 -13.32 -23.80 -41.11
N LYS A 4 -12.26 -23.10 -41.54
CA LYS A 4 -11.05 -22.87 -40.72
C LYS A 4 -11.19 -21.75 -39.68
N TYR A 5 -12.13 -20.82 -39.84
CA TYR A 5 -12.24 -19.65 -38.96
C TYR A 5 -13.24 -19.81 -37.81
N SER A 6 -14.17 -20.77 -37.91
CA SER A 6 -15.18 -20.99 -36.85
C SER A 6 -14.61 -21.63 -35.59
N LEU A 7 -13.54 -22.44 -35.70
CA LEU A 7 -12.89 -23.09 -34.56
C LEU A 7 -12.05 -22.12 -33.72
N VAL A 8 -11.44 -21.10 -34.35
CA VAL A 8 -10.60 -20.11 -33.66
C VAL A 8 -11.43 -19.17 -32.78
N LEU A 9 -12.64 -18.82 -33.22
CA LEU A 9 -13.54 -17.93 -32.47
C LEU A 9 -14.14 -18.58 -31.21
N ILE A 10 -14.32 -19.90 -31.19
CA ILE A 10 -14.89 -20.63 -30.04
C ILE A 10 -13.85 -20.80 -28.92
N ILE A 11 -12.56 -20.90 -29.26
CA ILE A 11 -11.48 -21.03 -28.26
C ILE A 11 -11.27 -19.70 -27.51
N CYS A 12 -11.52 -18.56 -28.16
CA CYS A 12 -11.30 -17.24 -27.56
C CYS A 12 -12.38 -16.88 -26.51
N THR A 13 -13.60 -17.40 -26.63
CA THR A 13 -14.71 -17.09 -25.70
C THR A 13 -14.72 -17.97 -24.45
N LEU A 14 -14.11 -19.16 -24.50
CA LEU A 14 -14.01 -20.06 -23.33
C LEU A 14 -12.89 -19.67 -22.34
N LEU A 15 -11.94 -18.82 -22.75
CA LEU A 15 -10.84 -18.36 -21.89
C LEU A 15 -11.19 -17.12 -21.04
N LEU A 16 -12.31 -16.43 -21.34
CA LEU A 16 -12.70 -15.19 -20.65
C LEU A 16 -13.63 -15.40 -19.45
N SER A 17 -14.20 -16.60 -19.28
CA SER A 17 -15.14 -16.90 -18.18
C SER A 17 -14.48 -17.42 -16.90
N ALA A 18 -13.14 -17.53 -16.84
CA ALA A 18 -12.41 -18.05 -15.69
C ALA A 18 -11.83 -16.97 -14.75
N PHE A 19 -11.97 -15.68 -15.06
CA PHE A 19 -11.48 -14.59 -14.22
C PHE A 19 -12.60 -13.94 -13.39
N SER A 20 -13.34 -14.77 -12.65
CA SER A 20 -14.14 -14.32 -11.50
C SER A 20 -13.68 -15.06 -10.24
N GLY A 21 -12.37 -15.02 -10.00
CA GLY A 21 -11.83 -15.23 -8.66
C GLY A 21 -12.10 -13.98 -7.82
N MET A 22 -13.23 -13.94 -7.12
CA MET A 22 -13.38 -13.06 -5.97
C MET A 22 -12.30 -13.45 -4.97
N ALA A 23 -11.22 -12.68 -4.91
CA ALA A 23 -10.21 -12.78 -3.87
C ALA A 23 -10.89 -12.40 -2.54
N THR A 24 -11.46 -13.40 -1.86
CA THR A 24 -11.77 -13.30 -0.45
C THR A 24 -10.44 -13.46 0.28
N GLY A 25 -9.80 -12.34 0.61
CA GLY A 25 -8.59 -12.32 1.41
C GLY A 25 -8.86 -12.98 2.75
N SER A 26 -8.29 -14.16 2.96
CA SER A 26 -8.25 -14.82 4.27
C SER A 26 -7.21 -14.09 5.12
N TYR A 27 -7.64 -13.05 5.85
CA TYR A 27 -6.83 -12.37 6.89
C TYR A 27 -6.68 -13.26 8.14
N GLY A 28 -6.35 -14.53 7.97
CA GLY A 28 -6.30 -15.51 9.06
C GLY A 28 -4.89 -16.05 9.25
N ASN A 29 -4.14 -15.47 10.20
CA ASN A 29 -2.87 -15.95 10.78
C ASN A 29 -1.55 -15.52 10.12
N ASP A 30 -1.49 -14.39 9.41
CA ASP A 30 -0.18 -13.81 9.10
C ASP A 30 0.32 -12.97 10.29
N PRO A 31 1.44 -13.32 10.95
CA PRO A 31 1.97 -12.56 12.09
C PRO A 31 2.44 -11.14 11.71
N SER A 32 2.57 -10.83 10.42
CA SER A 32 2.96 -9.52 9.91
C SER A 32 1.79 -8.54 9.89
N VAL A 33 0.55 -9.03 9.92
CA VAL A 33 -0.65 -8.19 10.01
C VAL A 33 -0.81 -7.72 11.44
N ILE A 34 -0.91 -6.40 11.63
CA ILE A 34 -1.19 -5.80 12.93
C ILE A 34 -2.61 -5.26 12.95
N HIS A 35 -3.27 -5.34 14.11
CA HIS A 35 -4.63 -4.82 14.31
C HIS A 35 -4.67 -3.62 15.27
N ASP A 36 -3.54 -3.32 15.92
CA ASP A 36 -3.41 -2.15 16.76
C ASP A 36 -3.61 -0.88 15.91
N PRO A 37 -4.25 0.18 16.42
CA PRO A 37 -4.61 1.39 15.65
C PRO A 37 -3.40 2.31 15.41
N ILE A 38 -2.29 1.74 14.94
CA ILE A 38 -0.99 2.36 14.74
C ILE A 38 -0.40 1.96 13.38
N VAL A 39 0.63 2.69 12.97
CA VAL A 39 1.50 2.32 11.85
C VAL A 39 2.92 2.17 12.38
N LYS A 40 3.59 1.07 12.03
CA LYS A 40 5.00 0.84 12.33
C LYS A 40 5.80 1.01 11.05
N ILE A 41 6.76 1.92 11.07
CA ILE A 41 7.67 2.23 9.98
C ILE A 41 9.08 1.80 10.41
N TYR A 42 9.76 1.04 9.55
CA TYR A 42 11.06 0.47 9.85
C TYR A 42 12.14 0.96 8.89
N GLY A 43 13.33 1.18 9.43
CA GLY A 43 14.51 1.60 8.69
C GLY A 43 15.24 0.46 7.98
N HIS A 44 14.86 -0.80 8.19
CA HIS A 44 15.38 -1.97 7.48
C HIS A 44 14.25 -2.86 6.93
N TRP A 45 14.63 -3.87 6.14
CA TRP A 45 13.70 -4.88 5.65
C TRP A 45 13.18 -5.77 6.79
N ASP A 46 12.16 -6.56 6.48
CA ASP A 46 11.63 -7.61 7.35
C ASP A 46 11.20 -7.14 8.75
N PHE A 47 10.83 -5.86 8.87
CA PHE A 47 10.41 -5.21 10.12
C PHE A 47 11.52 -5.07 11.17
N GLU A 48 12.76 -4.89 10.72
CA GLU A 48 13.93 -4.77 11.59
C GLU A 48 14.49 -3.33 11.67
N GLY A 49 15.51 -3.17 12.52
CA GLY A 49 16.26 -1.94 12.70
C GLY A 49 15.48 -0.87 13.47
N SER A 50 15.74 0.39 13.13
CA SER A 50 15.07 1.53 13.74
C SER A 50 13.57 1.48 13.48
N LEU A 51 12.78 1.78 14.51
CA LEU A 51 11.32 1.74 14.48
C LEU A 51 10.75 3.13 14.79
N TYR A 52 9.87 3.59 13.92
CA TYR A 52 8.99 4.73 14.17
C TYR A 52 7.54 4.25 14.29
N VAL A 53 6.86 4.64 15.37
CA VAL A 53 5.46 4.31 15.61
C VAL A 53 4.62 5.57 15.46
N TYR A 54 3.62 5.49 14.60
CA TYR A 54 2.65 6.56 14.34
C TYR A 54 1.28 6.15 14.87
N ASN A 55 0.62 7.05 15.60
CA ASN A 55 -0.74 6.82 16.11
C ASN A 55 -1.76 7.53 15.23
N LYS A 56 -2.96 6.95 15.14
CA LYS A 56 -4.09 7.52 14.38
C LYS A 56 -4.42 8.98 14.74
N THR A 57 -4.11 9.40 15.97
CA THR A 57 -4.42 10.74 16.49
C THR A 57 -3.39 11.80 16.14
N ASP A 58 -2.23 11.41 15.58
CA ASP A 58 -1.10 12.32 15.40
C ASP A 58 -1.31 13.30 14.22
N GLY A 59 -2.33 13.08 13.39
CA GLY A 59 -2.60 13.90 12.21
C GLY A 59 -1.50 13.76 11.17
N TYR A 60 -1.22 14.81 10.40
CA TYR A 60 -0.13 14.74 9.42
C TYR A 60 1.20 14.78 10.16
N VAL A 61 2.08 13.81 9.84
CA VAL A 61 3.45 13.79 10.34
C VAL A 61 4.43 13.69 9.18
N GLN A 62 5.37 14.63 9.15
CA GLN A 62 6.59 14.49 8.37
C GLN A 62 7.51 13.50 9.08
N LEU A 63 8.03 12.52 8.34
CA LEU A 63 8.91 11.51 8.92
C LEU A 63 10.19 12.15 9.48
N PRO A 64 10.71 11.65 10.61
CA PRO A 64 12.05 12.00 11.10
C PRO A 64 13.12 11.71 10.05
N ASP A 65 14.25 12.41 10.14
CA ASP A 65 15.31 12.36 9.11
C ASP A 65 15.83 10.95 8.83
N GLU A 66 15.86 10.07 9.85
CA GLU A 66 16.29 8.67 9.70
C GLU A 66 15.37 7.82 8.79
N PHE A 67 14.08 8.15 8.75
CA PHE A 67 13.06 7.40 7.99
C PHE A 67 12.65 8.11 6.70
N ARG A 68 12.82 9.44 6.63
CA ARG A 68 12.51 10.22 5.43
C ARG A 68 13.37 9.73 4.28
N ASN A 69 12.74 9.42 3.14
CA ASN A 69 13.40 8.81 1.99
C ASN A 69 14.09 7.45 2.28
N ASN A 70 13.72 6.79 3.38
CA ASN A 70 14.38 5.57 3.83
C ASN A 70 13.42 4.58 4.53
N VAL A 71 12.16 4.56 4.12
CA VAL A 71 11.19 3.57 4.64
C VAL A 71 11.40 2.24 3.95
N GLN A 72 12.02 1.31 4.67
CA GLN A 72 12.44 0.02 4.13
C GLN A 72 11.36 -1.06 4.29
N SER A 73 10.61 -1.05 5.41
CA SER A 73 9.44 -1.90 5.62
C SER A 73 8.39 -1.23 6.51
N PHE A 74 7.15 -1.71 6.48
CA PHE A 74 6.07 -1.18 7.31
C PHE A 74 5.00 -2.21 7.65
N GLN A 75 4.25 -1.95 8.72
CA GLN A 75 3.00 -2.62 9.08
C GLN A 75 1.96 -1.55 9.42
N SER A 76 0.74 -1.67 8.89
CA SER A 76 -0.34 -0.71 9.14
C SER A 76 -1.54 -1.40 9.73
N GLY A 77 -1.98 -0.99 10.93
CA GLY A 77 -3.25 -1.44 11.51
C GLY A 77 -4.42 -0.47 11.27
N ILE A 78 -4.17 0.61 10.54
CA ILE A 78 -5.17 1.62 10.15
C ILE A 78 -5.08 1.94 8.66
N ASP A 79 -6.13 2.55 8.12
CA ASP A 79 -6.02 3.22 6.82
C ASP A 79 -5.12 4.45 6.99
N VAL A 80 -4.11 4.56 6.12
CA VAL A 80 -3.12 5.66 6.15
C VAL A 80 -2.74 6.04 4.73
N CYS A 81 -2.49 7.33 4.52
CA CYS A 81 -1.91 7.84 3.28
C CYS A 81 -0.42 8.08 3.47
N PHE A 82 0.42 7.46 2.65
CA PHE A 82 1.83 7.78 2.56
C PHE A 82 2.06 8.82 1.47
N ILE A 83 2.93 9.81 1.75
CA ILE A 83 3.00 11.04 0.97
C ILE A 83 4.45 11.35 0.59
N LYS A 84 4.63 11.68 -0.70
CA LYS A 84 5.73 12.47 -1.25
C LYS A 84 5.18 13.82 -1.66
N TRP A 85 5.86 14.91 -1.28
CA TRP A 85 5.44 16.26 -1.65
C TRP A 85 6.01 16.75 -2.98
N TYR A 86 7.22 16.33 -3.35
CA TYR A 86 7.88 16.82 -4.56
C TYR A 86 8.72 15.73 -5.28
N PRO A 87 8.33 15.28 -6.50
CA PRO A 87 7.02 15.52 -7.11
C PRO A 87 5.91 14.93 -6.22
N ARG A 88 4.70 15.52 -6.27
CA ARG A 88 3.61 15.05 -5.41
C ARG A 88 3.15 13.66 -5.84
N GLU A 89 3.18 12.73 -4.90
CA GLU A 89 2.77 11.35 -5.10
C GLU A 89 2.23 10.80 -3.76
N GLN A 90 1.18 9.99 -3.82
CA GLN A 90 0.50 9.49 -2.64
C GLN A 90 0.12 8.03 -2.82
N TYR A 91 0.23 7.25 -1.75
CA TYR A 91 -0.15 5.85 -1.72
C TYR A 91 -1.11 5.59 -0.56
N GLN A 92 -2.29 5.10 -0.91
CA GLN A 92 -3.23 4.60 0.06
C GLN A 92 -2.77 3.23 0.55
N ILE A 93 -2.62 3.11 1.86
CA ILE A 93 -2.40 1.85 2.56
C ILE A 93 -3.66 1.54 3.36
N LYS A 94 -4.11 0.29 3.34
CA LYS A 94 -5.29 -0.16 4.08
C LYS A 94 -4.90 -0.78 5.42
N ALA A 95 -5.83 -0.73 6.37
CA ALA A 95 -5.68 -1.43 7.62
C ALA A 95 -5.41 -2.93 7.39
N GLY A 96 -4.35 -3.44 8.01
CA GLY A 96 -3.85 -4.79 7.85
C GLY A 96 -2.76 -4.95 6.79
N ASP A 97 -2.52 -3.96 5.94
CA ASP A 97 -1.46 -4.03 4.93
C ASP A 97 -0.07 -3.93 5.58
N TYR A 98 0.88 -4.64 5.00
CA TYR A 98 2.28 -4.59 5.40
C TYR A 98 3.18 -4.86 4.18
N HIS A 99 4.43 -4.40 4.24
CA HIS A 99 5.46 -4.76 3.26
C HIS A 99 6.81 -4.91 3.94
N LYS A 100 7.50 -6.03 3.69
CA LYS A 100 8.82 -6.35 4.27
C LYS A 100 10.00 -5.71 3.51
N ASN A 101 9.79 -5.26 2.28
CA ASN A 101 10.83 -4.70 1.41
C ASN A 101 10.26 -3.56 0.55
N TYR A 102 9.49 -2.68 1.20
CA TYR A 102 8.69 -1.63 0.57
C TYR A 102 9.51 -0.72 -0.35
N ALA A 103 10.69 -0.29 0.12
CA ALA A 103 11.62 0.52 -0.66
C ALA A 103 12.06 -0.17 -1.97
N ALA A 104 12.36 -1.47 -1.93
CA ALA A 104 12.88 -2.20 -3.09
C ALA A 104 11.80 -2.51 -4.13
N LEU A 105 10.57 -2.81 -3.69
CA LEU A 105 9.48 -3.18 -4.61
C LEU A 105 8.81 -1.98 -5.26
N THR A 106 8.61 -0.90 -4.52
CA THR A 106 7.79 0.23 -4.97
C THR A 106 8.63 1.44 -5.36
N ASN A 107 9.89 1.51 -4.92
CA ASN A 107 10.73 2.71 -4.97
C ASN A 107 10.11 3.94 -4.27
N PHE A 108 8.93 3.81 -3.64
CA PHE A 108 8.27 4.91 -2.95
C PHE A 108 8.82 5.07 -1.53
N GLY A 109 9.11 3.96 -0.84
CA GLY A 109 9.74 4.01 0.48
C GLY A 109 11.07 4.80 0.52
N GLN A 110 11.84 4.76 -0.58
CA GLN A 110 13.08 5.53 -0.76
C GLN A 110 12.86 7.03 -1.00
N ARG A 111 11.61 7.47 -1.11
CA ARG A 111 11.25 8.85 -1.41
C ARG A 111 10.20 9.38 -0.44
N MET A 112 9.63 8.55 0.43
CA MET A 112 8.52 8.93 1.30
C MET A 112 8.90 10.08 2.24
N ASP A 113 8.08 11.13 2.24
CA ASP A 113 8.30 12.33 3.07
C ASP A 113 7.54 12.26 4.40
N GLY A 114 6.34 11.69 4.39
CA GLY A 114 5.44 11.70 5.55
C GLY A 114 4.21 10.83 5.37
N LEU A 115 3.34 10.85 6.38
CA LEU A 115 2.10 10.10 6.41
C LEU A 115 0.98 10.84 7.14
N TYR A 116 -0.26 10.44 6.85
CA TYR A 116 -1.49 10.97 7.45
C TYR A 116 -2.51 9.84 7.63
N ALA A 117 -3.13 9.75 8.81
CA ALA A 117 -4.18 8.77 9.08
C ALA A 117 -5.45 9.04 8.26
N GLY A 118 -6.02 8.01 7.64
CA GLY A 118 -7.24 8.09 6.84
C GLY A 118 -6.99 7.90 5.35
N SER A 119 -7.85 8.50 4.53
CA SER A 119 -7.75 8.38 3.08
C SER A 119 -6.80 9.43 2.48
N CYS A 120 -6.08 9.08 1.43
CA CYS A 120 -5.32 10.06 0.64
C CYS A 120 -6.21 11.15 0.02
N SER A 121 -7.50 10.87 -0.19
CA SER A 121 -8.48 11.89 -0.57
C SER A 121 -8.65 12.98 0.50
N ASP A 122 -8.41 12.64 1.77
CA ASP A 122 -8.62 13.52 2.91
C ASP A 122 -7.34 14.30 3.25
N ALA A 123 -6.17 13.74 2.91
CA ALA A 123 -4.86 14.37 3.08
C ALA A 123 -4.67 15.57 2.13
N ILE A 124 -5.46 15.65 1.07
CA ILE A 124 -5.58 16.83 0.23
C ILE A 124 -6.65 17.70 0.88
N CYS A 125 -6.27 18.82 1.50
CA CYS A 125 -7.25 19.82 1.89
C CYS A 125 -8.21 20.03 0.70
N PRO A 126 -9.54 19.87 0.84
CA PRO A 126 -10.43 20.47 -0.12
C PRO A 126 -10.03 21.95 -0.17
N VAL A 127 -9.81 22.47 -1.37
CA VAL A 127 -9.80 23.91 -1.59
C VAL A 127 -11.12 24.38 -1.00
N SER A 128 -11.06 25.05 0.15
CA SER A 128 -12.25 25.66 0.74
C SER A 128 -12.80 26.62 -0.30
N ASN A 129 -14.02 26.36 -0.77
CA ASN A 129 -14.79 27.33 -1.56
C ASN A 129 -14.91 28.67 -0.84
#